data_AF-A0A7C3I9P6-F1
#
_entry.id   AF-A0A7C3I9P6-F1
#
_cell.length_a   1.000
_cell.length_b   1.000
_cell.length_c   1.000
_cell.angle_alpha   90.00
_cell.angle_beta   90.00
_cell.angle_gamma   90.00
#
_symmetry.space_group_name_H-M   'P 1'
#
loop_
_entity.id
_entity.type
_entity.pdbx_description
1 polymer ?
#
loop_
_entity_poly.entity_id
_entity_poly.type
_entity_poly.pdbx_seq_one_letter_code
_entity_poly.pdbx_strand_id
1 'polypeptide(L)'
;MENRFLLKKIPDFYERLRLSYDEKFYRQEAMGEYVNASGGRVYSSFDRAVHVSPVILNPQRPLLWALDFNVNPMCSVVAQIDEGEIRVADEIVLHRASTWDACNEFHSRFPAHRAGLVVYGDASGNHLQTSGTTDYEMIQSFFQRIGYGRVEYRIPKANPAVRERVMLVNAKLRSEDGVARFTVDPRCRGLIKDFEEVTYRAETTLIDKDRDSTLTHLSDALGYLVWQECRPQQRIGFRPERLF
;
A
#
# COMPACT_ATOMS: atom_id res chain seq x y z
N MET A 1 -5.74 14.92 -28.26
CA MET A 1 -5.76 16.39 -28.12
C MET A 1 -5.11 16.73 -26.79
N GLU A 2 -3.94 17.36 -26.81
CA GLU A 2 -3.18 17.75 -25.62
C GLU A 2 -3.98 18.66 -24.69
N ASN A 3 -3.97 18.32 -23.40
CA ASN A 3 -4.65 19.07 -22.35
C ASN A 3 -3.83 20.33 -21.98
N ARG A 4 -3.74 21.29 -22.91
CA ARG A 4 -2.98 22.56 -22.80
C ARG A 4 -3.34 23.41 -21.58
N PHE A 5 -4.47 23.13 -20.93
CA PHE A 5 -4.91 23.82 -19.71
C PHE A 5 -4.16 23.39 -18.44
N LEU A 6 -3.62 22.16 -18.39
CA LEU A 6 -2.87 21.66 -17.22
C LEU A 6 -1.43 22.22 -17.17
N LEU A 7 -0.75 22.29 -18.32
CA LEU A 7 0.63 22.78 -18.44
C LEU A 7 0.81 24.25 -18.07
N LYS A 8 -0.22 25.08 -18.26
CA LYS A 8 -0.19 26.50 -17.86
C LYS A 8 -0.26 26.73 -16.35
N LYS A 9 -0.78 25.76 -15.58
CA LYS A 9 -0.95 25.90 -14.12
C LYS A 9 0.14 25.20 -13.31
N ILE A 10 0.73 24.12 -13.83
CA ILE A 10 1.79 23.36 -13.14
C ILE A 10 2.79 22.87 -14.20
N PRO A 11 3.88 23.61 -14.47
CA PRO A 11 4.81 23.30 -15.56
C PRO A 11 5.52 21.95 -15.41
N ASP A 12 5.76 21.50 -14.18
CA ASP A 12 6.43 20.22 -13.89
C ASP A 12 5.43 19.07 -13.64
N PHE A 13 4.13 19.27 -13.96
CA PHE A 13 3.08 18.29 -13.66
C PHE A 13 3.45 16.91 -14.21
N TYR A 14 3.92 16.86 -15.45
CA TYR A 14 4.34 15.63 -16.12
C TYR A 14 5.66 15.07 -15.58
N GLU A 15 6.58 15.89 -15.08
CA GLU A 15 7.82 15.40 -14.44
C GLU A 15 7.51 14.78 -13.07
N ARG A 16 6.64 15.39 -12.27
CA ARG A 16 6.17 14.82 -11.00
C ARG A 16 5.32 13.56 -11.22
N LEU A 17 4.51 13.55 -12.28
CA LEU A 17 3.77 12.36 -12.73
C LEU A 17 4.76 11.24 -13.09
N ARG A 18 5.77 11.52 -13.94
CA ARG A 18 6.81 10.55 -14.34
C ARG A 18 7.54 9.93 -13.16
N LEU A 19 7.95 10.72 -12.19
CA LEU A 19 8.64 10.21 -10.99
C LEU A 19 7.75 9.31 -10.12
N SER A 20 6.43 9.34 -10.33
CA SER A 20 5.44 8.58 -9.55
C SER A 20 4.88 7.35 -10.26
N TYR A 21 5.17 7.14 -11.55
CA TYR A 21 4.57 6.08 -12.37
C TYR A 21 5.62 5.26 -13.14
N ASP A 22 5.27 4.01 -13.49
CA ASP A 22 6.12 3.10 -14.26
C ASP A 22 6.06 3.39 -15.78
N GLU A 23 7.14 3.07 -16.50
CA GLU A 23 7.35 3.40 -17.93
C GLU A 23 6.24 2.82 -18.84
N LYS A 24 5.80 1.58 -18.56
CA LYS A 24 4.71 0.94 -19.32
C LYS A 24 3.40 1.70 -19.21
N PHE A 25 3.15 2.32 -18.07
CA PHE A 25 1.93 3.05 -17.80
C PHE A 25 1.95 4.47 -18.37
N TYR A 26 3.09 5.18 -18.30
CA TYR A 26 3.26 6.47 -18.99
C TYR A 26 3.02 6.29 -20.49
N ARG A 27 3.54 5.21 -21.10
CA ARG A 27 3.26 4.89 -22.49
C ARG A 27 1.77 4.57 -22.75
N GLN A 28 1.10 3.85 -21.85
CA GLN A 28 -0.35 3.60 -21.99
C GLN A 28 -1.20 4.88 -21.87
N GLU A 29 -1.05 5.67 -20.81
CA GLU A 29 -1.94 6.81 -20.53
C GLU A 29 -1.51 8.12 -21.22
N ALA A 30 -0.21 8.38 -21.36
CA ALA A 30 0.27 9.60 -22.02
C ALA A 30 0.41 9.45 -23.54
N MET A 31 0.73 8.24 -24.03
CA MET A 31 0.95 7.98 -25.47
C MET A 31 -0.18 7.16 -26.13
N GLY A 32 -1.14 6.62 -25.36
CA GLY A 32 -2.27 5.86 -25.91
C GLY A 32 -1.89 4.50 -26.50
N GLU A 33 -0.71 3.97 -26.15
CA GLU A 33 -0.24 2.69 -26.69
C GLU A 33 -0.93 1.52 -25.97
N TYR A 34 -1.75 0.77 -26.70
CA TYR A 34 -2.28 -0.53 -26.24
C TYR A 34 -1.12 -1.53 -26.16
N VAL A 35 -0.47 -1.62 -24.99
CA VAL A 35 0.42 -2.75 -24.70
C VAL A 35 -0.46 -3.99 -24.57
N ASN A 36 -0.36 -4.90 -25.54
CA ASN A 36 -1.11 -6.17 -25.59
C ASN A 36 -1.10 -6.85 -24.20
N ALA A 37 -2.26 -6.90 -23.56
CA ALA A 37 -2.46 -7.44 -22.21
C ALA A 37 -2.51 -8.97 -22.24
N SER A 38 -1.37 -9.59 -22.55
CA SER A 38 -1.20 -11.04 -22.46
C SER A 38 -0.97 -11.44 -21.00
N GLY A 39 -2.03 -11.52 -20.18
CA GLY A 39 -2.03 -12.21 -18.87
C GLY A 39 -0.78 -12.03 -17.99
N GLY A 40 -0.23 -10.83 -17.93
CA GLY A 40 1.08 -10.57 -17.30
C GLY A 40 1.01 -10.52 -15.77
N ARG A 41 2.17 -10.65 -15.12
CA ARG A 41 2.33 -10.42 -13.68
C ARG A 41 1.97 -8.97 -13.34
N VAL A 42 1.13 -8.79 -12.32
CA VAL A 42 0.65 -7.49 -11.83
C VAL A 42 1.82 -6.66 -11.30
N TYR A 43 2.69 -7.27 -10.50
CA TYR A 43 3.89 -6.65 -9.95
C TYR A 43 5.09 -6.91 -10.86
N SER A 44 5.00 -6.44 -12.11
CA SER A 44 5.99 -6.77 -13.15
C SER A 44 7.40 -6.24 -12.88
N SER A 45 7.53 -5.23 -12.00
CA SER A 45 8.82 -4.66 -11.60
C SER A 45 9.51 -5.43 -10.46
N PHE A 46 8.85 -6.43 -9.87
CA PHE A 46 9.44 -7.23 -8.80
C PHE A 46 10.49 -8.21 -9.34
N ASP A 47 11.70 -8.04 -8.83
CA ASP A 47 12.83 -8.98 -8.94
C ASP A 47 13.26 -9.44 -7.55
N ARG A 48 13.25 -10.75 -7.31
CA ARG A 48 13.63 -11.35 -6.02
C ARG A 48 15.08 -11.04 -5.64
N ALA A 49 15.99 -11.02 -6.62
CA ALA A 49 17.41 -10.77 -6.38
C ALA A 49 17.70 -9.32 -5.97
N VAL A 50 16.80 -8.40 -6.29
CA VAL A 50 16.93 -6.97 -5.98
C VAL A 50 16.18 -6.61 -4.70
N HIS A 51 14.95 -7.10 -4.53
CA HIS A 51 14.04 -6.59 -3.50
C HIS A 51 14.00 -7.42 -2.23
N VAL A 52 14.52 -8.65 -2.22
CA VAL A 52 14.45 -9.54 -1.05
C VAL A 52 15.78 -9.50 -0.30
N SER A 53 15.78 -8.89 0.89
CA SER A 53 16.94 -8.87 1.78
C SER A 53 16.51 -8.65 3.24
N PRO A 54 17.28 -9.12 4.24
CA PRO A 54 16.92 -8.95 5.65
C PRO A 54 16.68 -7.48 6.01
N VAL A 55 15.53 -7.19 6.62
CA VAL A 55 15.16 -5.84 6.99
C VAL A 55 15.45 -5.58 8.45
N ILE A 56 16.18 -4.51 8.73
CA ILE A 56 16.43 -4.00 10.08
C ILE A 56 15.58 -2.76 10.29
N LEU A 57 14.73 -2.80 11.32
CA LEU A 57 13.88 -1.68 11.69
C LEU A 57 14.70 -0.55 12.31
N ASN A 58 14.49 0.67 11.82
CA ASN A 58 15.05 1.89 12.37
C ASN A 58 14.25 2.30 13.63
N PRO A 59 14.85 2.35 14.83
CA PRO A 59 14.15 2.68 16.07
C PRO A 59 13.66 4.14 16.14
N GLN A 60 14.14 5.01 15.25
CA GLN A 60 13.75 6.42 15.17
C GLN A 60 12.61 6.70 14.19
N ARG A 61 12.17 5.68 13.44
CA ARG A 61 11.04 5.79 12.50
C ARG A 61 9.85 5.00 13.04
N PRO A 62 8.61 5.49 12.91
CA PRO A 62 7.44 4.74 13.37
C PRO A 62 7.31 3.42 12.61
N LEU A 63 6.68 2.43 13.23
CA LEU A 63 6.18 1.26 12.51
C LEU A 63 4.95 1.66 11.71
N LEU A 64 4.83 1.12 10.50
CA LEU A 64 3.68 1.29 9.63
C LEU A 64 3.00 -0.06 9.52
N TRP A 65 1.81 -0.20 10.09
CA TRP A 65 1.06 -1.45 10.09
C TRP A 65 -0.17 -1.31 9.21
N ALA A 66 -0.23 -2.09 8.13
CA ALA A 66 -1.30 -2.00 7.14
C ALA A 66 -2.10 -3.30 7.08
N LEU A 67 -3.42 -3.19 7.23
CA LEU A 67 -4.34 -4.31 7.31
C LEU A 67 -5.31 -4.37 6.12
N ASP A 68 -5.67 -5.57 5.69
CA ASP A 68 -6.83 -5.83 4.84
C ASP A 68 -7.88 -6.60 5.65
N PHE A 69 -9.00 -5.95 5.98
CA PHE A 69 -10.10 -6.52 6.77
C PHE A 69 -11.12 -7.25 5.91
N ASN A 70 -11.13 -7.01 4.60
CA ASN A 70 -12.15 -7.52 3.69
C ASN A 70 -11.84 -8.95 3.18
N VAL A 71 -11.00 -9.69 3.90
CA VAL A 71 -10.41 -10.95 3.44
C VAL A 71 -10.33 -11.98 4.57
N ASN A 72 -10.32 -13.25 4.20
CA ASN A 72 -10.05 -14.38 5.09
C ASN A 72 -9.09 -15.34 4.36
N PRO A 73 -7.86 -15.58 4.86
CA PRO A 73 -7.32 -15.15 6.15
C PRO A 73 -7.14 -13.63 6.29
N MET A 74 -7.15 -13.13 7.53
CA MET A 74 -6.83 -11.73 7.83
C MET A 74 -5.33 -11.52 7.59
N CYS A 75 -5.00 -10.53 6.76
CA CYS A 75 -3.64 -10.27 6.32
C CYS A 75 -3.22 -8.86 6.69
N SER A 76 -1.98 -8.71 7.15
CA SER A 76 -1.38 -7.41 7.36
C SER A 76 0.13 -7.44 7.15
N VAL A 77 0.69 -6.27 6.86
CA VAL A 77 2.13 -6.06 6.68
C VAL A 77 2.64 -5.02 7.66
N VAL A 78 3.86 -5.22 8.15
CA VAL A 78 4.57 -4.27 9.01
C VAL A 78 5.78 -3.75 8.27
N ALA A 79 5.85 -2.43 8.08
CA ALA A 79 6.85 -1.77 7.28
C ALA A 79 7.39 -0.50 7.94
N GLN A 80 8.41 0.08 7.33
CA GLN A 80 8.87 1.45 7.57
C GLN A 80 9.12 2.15 6.24
N ILE A 81 8.99 3.47 6.25
CA ILE A 81 9.48 4.32 5.17
C ILE A 81 10.60 5.18 5.72
N ASP A 82 11.77 5.10 5.08
CA ASP A 82 12.94 5.92 5.39
C ASP A 82 13.51 6.46 4.08
N GLU A 83 13.67 7.78 4.01
CA GLU A 83 14.19 8.48 2.80
C GLU A 83 13.48 8.11 1.48
N GLY A 84 12.19 7.72 1.58
CA GLY A 84 11.36 7.36 0.43
C GLY A 84 11.50 5.90 -0.03
N GLU A 85 12.35 5.10 0.63
CA GLU A 85 12.45 3.65 0.50
C GLU A 85 11.45 2.97 1.45
N ILE A 86 10.72 1.98 0.93
CA ILE A 86 9.78 1.17 1.69
C ILE A 86 10.47 -0.11 2.11
N ARG A 87 10.47 -0.40 3.42
CA ARG A 87 11.08 -1.62 3.98
C ARG A 87 10.03 -2.42 4.72
N VAL A 88 9.62 -3.56 4.17
CA VAL A 88 8.65 -4.47 4.79
C VAL A 88 9.39 -5.47 5.65
N ALA A 89 9.19 -5.41 6.96
CA ALA A 89 9.92 -6.20 7.95
C ALA A 89 9.20 -7.49 8.34
N ASP A 90 7.87 -7.51 8.29
CA ASP A 90 7.10 -8.69 8.64
C ASP A 90 5.72 -8.72 7.97
N GLU A 91 5.12 -9.91 7.94
CA GLU A 91 3.74 -10.15 7.54
C GLU A 91 3.01 -10.97 8.62
N ILE A 92 1.73 -10.69 8.80
CA ILE A 92 0.86 -11.41 9.72
C ILE A 92 -0.32 -11.95 8.91
N VAL A 93 -0.44 -13.28 8.89
CA VAL A 93 -1.52 -14.01 8.19
C VAL A 93 -2.22 -14.90 9.20
N LEU A 94 -3.46 -14.58 9.54
CA LEU A 94 -4.22 -15.28 10.57
C LEU A 94 -5.53 -15.83 10.00
N HIS A 95 -5.73 -17.14 10.14
CA HIS A 95 -6.93 -17.82 9.65
C HIS A 95 -8.01 -17.81 10.73
N ARG A 96 -9.24 -17.44 10.36
CA ARG A 96 -10.39 -17.39 11.30
C ARG A 96 -10.09 -16.57 12.57
N ALA A 97 -9.41 -15.45 12.39
CA ALA A 97 -8.97 -14.58 13.47
C ALA A 97 -9.83 -13.32 13.57
N SER A 98 -9.95 -12.81 14.80
CA SER A 98 -10.54 -11.52 15.08
C SER A 98 -9.51 -10.39 14.98
N THR A 99 -9.99 -9.16 14.93
CA THR A 99 -9.13 -7.96 15.01
C THR A 99 -8.32 -7.90 16.31
N TRP A 100 -8.83 -8.48 17.40
CA TRP A 100 -8.08 -8.63 18.65
C TRP A 100 -6.91 -9.61 18.51
N ASP A 101 -7.10 -10.71 17.78
CA ASP A 101 -6.02 -11.68 17.54
C ASP A 101 -4.91 -11.06 16.69
N ALA A 102 -5.26 -10.27 15.67
CA ALA A 102 -4.28 -9.53 14.89
C ALA A 102 -3.50 -8.49 15.73
N CYS A 103 -4.19 -7.79 16.64
CA CYS A 103 -3.52 -6.86 17.57
C CYS A 103 -2.59 -7.59 18.54
N ASN A 104 -3.02 -8.74 19.08
CA ASN A 104 -2.20 -9.56 19.96
C ASN A 104 -0.96 -10.09 19.25
N GLU A 105 -1.12 -10.59 18.02
CA GLU A 105 0.00 -11.10 17.21
C GLU A 105 0.97 -9.97 16.87
N PHE A 106 0.46 -8.80 16.46
CA PHE A 106 1.28 -7.62 16.24
C PHE A 106 2.05 -7.24 17.50
N HIS A 107 1.38 -7.14 18.66
CA HIS A 107 2.02 -6.77 19.92
C HIS A 107 3.05 -7.81 20.39
N SER A 108 2.78 -9.10 20.19
CA SER A 108 3.71 -10.19 20.51
C SER A 108 5.05 -10.03 19.76
N ARG A 109 4.99 -9.64 18.48
CA ARG A 109 6.18 -9.44 17.64
C ARG A 109 6.82 -8.06 17.82
N PHE A 110 6.02 -7.04 18.10
CA PHE A 110 6.43 -5.65 18.24
C PHE A 110 5.88 -5.05 19.55
N PRO A 111 6.38 -5.45 20.73
CA PRO A 111 5.75 -5.11 22.01
C PRO A 111 5.83 -3.63 22.36
N ALA A 112 6.94 -2.96 22.05
CA ALA A 112 7.10 -1.53 22.23
C ALA A 112 8.02 -0.97 21.15
N HIS A 113 7.60 0.11 20.50
CA HIS A 113 8.41 0.81 19.50
C HIS A 113 8.45 2.31 19.80
N ARG A 114 9.63 2.83 20.12
CA ARG A 114 9.80 4.20 20.66
C ARG A 114 9.22 5.29 19.74
N ALA A 115 9.39 5.14 18.43
CA ALA A 115 8.90 6.11 17.46
C ALA A 115 7.38 6.03 17.21
N GLY A 116 6.70 5.06 17.82
CA GLY A 116 5.25 4.87 17.70
C GLY A 116 4.84 3.99 16.52
N LEU A 117 3.53 3.97 16.30
CA LEU A 117 2.83 3.17 15.30
C LEU A 117 1.92 4.05 14.46
N VAL A 118 1.87 3.79 13.16
CA VAL A 118 0.85 4.33 12.26
C VAL A 118 0.09 3.17 11.63
N VAL A 119 -1.23 3.17 11.81
CA VAL A 119 -2.14 2.15 11.32
C VAL A 119 -2.76 2.59 10.00
N TYR A 120 -2.72 1.70 9.03
CA TYR A 120 -3.32 1.82 7.71
C TYR A 120 -4.24 0.64 7.47
N GLY A 121 -5.14 0.78 6.51
CA GLY A 121 -5.89 -0.35 6.01
C GLY A 121 -6.99 0.08 5.08
N ASP A 122 -7.78 -0.90 4.68
CA ASP A 122 -8.92 -0.69 3.82
C ASP A 122 -10.11 -0.06 4.60
N ALA A 123 -10.96 0.65 3.89
CA ALA A 123 -12.08 1.40 4.45
C ALA A 123 -13.18 0.50 5.03
N SER A 124 -13.23 -0.80 4.69
CA SER A 124 -14.22 -1.75 5.23
C SER A 124 -14.07 -1.96 6.73
N GLY A 125 -12.88 -1.73 7.30
CA GLY A 125 -12.66 -1.73 8.74
C GLY A 125 -13.44 -0.65 9.51
N ASN A 126 -14.08 0.31 8.82
CA ASN A 126 -15.03 1.26 9.43
C ASN A 126 -16.47 0.74 9.47
N HIS A 127 -16.76 -0.44 8.92
CA HIS A 127 -18.10 -1.01 8.99
C HIS A 127 -18.38 -1.52 10.41
N LEU A 128 -19.60 -1.25 10.88
CA LEU A 128 -20.07 -1.77 12.16
C LEU A 128 -20.13 -3.29 12.09
N GLN A 129 -19.37 -3.95 12.95
CA GLN A 129 -19.46 -5.38 13.18
C GLN A 129 -20.71 -5.69 14.01
N THR A 130 -21.11 -6.97 14.05
CA THR A 130 -22.24 -7.44 14.87
C THR A 130 -22.07 -7.12 16.37
N SER A 131 -20.84 -6.90 16.82
CA SER A 131 -20.51 -6.47 18.19
C SER A 131 -20.84 -4.99 18.48
N GLY A 132 -21.27 -4.21 17.48
CA GLY A 132 -21.55 -2.78 17.61
C GLY A 132 -20.31 -1.88 17.59
N THR A 133 -19.15 -2.42 17.22
CA THR A 133 -17.87 -1.69 17.08
C THR A 133 -17.27 -1.95 15.71
N THR A 134 -16.45 -1.02 15.24
CA THR A 134 -15.65 -1.16 14.02
C THR A 134 -14.29 -1.78 14.32
N ASP A 135 -13.61 -2.31 13.30
CA ASP A 135 -12.26 -2.87 13.47
C ASP A 135 -11.24 -1.81 13.91
N TYR A 136 -11.35 -0.59 13.40
CA TYR A 136 -10.48 0.49 13.84
C TYR A 136 -10.75 0.93 15.29
N GLU A 137 -12.00 0.93 15.75
CA GLU A 137 -12.33 1.18 17.16
C GLU A 137 -11.78 0.07 18.07
N MET A 138 -11.82 -1.19 17.62
CA MET A 138 -11.21 -2.31 18.34
C MET A 138 -9.69 -2.15 18.45
N ILE A 139 -9.01 -1.80 17.35
CA ILE A 139 -7.56 -1.54 17.35
C ILE A 139 -7.21 -0.36 18.27
N GLN A 140 -8.01 0.71 18.22
CA GLN A 140 -7.83 1.87 19.09
C GLN A 140 -7.99 1.50 20.56
N SER A 141 -9.03 0.76 20.90
CA SER A 141 -9.28 0.28 22.26
C SER A 141 -8.14 -0.63 22.75
N PHE A 142 -7.63 -1.51 21.88
CA PHE A 142 -6.50 -2.39 22.18
C PHE A 142 -5.26 -1.60 22.59
N PHE A 143 -4.77 -0.72 21.71
CA PHE A 143 -3.52 -0.01 21.94
C PHE A 143 -3.59 1.01 23.07
N GLN A 144 -4.77 1.61 23.30
CA GLN A 144 -5.02 2.43 24.47
C GLN A 144 -4.94 1.61 25.76
N ARG A 145 -5.54 0.42 25.79
CA ARG A 145 -5.54 -0.46 26.97
C ARG A 145 -4.14 -0.93 27.36
N ILE A 146 -3.30 -1.26 26.39
CA ILE A 146 -1.93 -1.75 26.66
C ILE A 146 -0.90 -0.63 26.81
N GLY A 147 -1.27 0.62 26.54
CA GLY A 147 -0.36 1.77 26.66
C GLY A 147 0.81 1.73 25.68
N TYR A 148 0.55 1.39 24.41
CA TYR A 148 1.59 1.18 23.38
C TYR A 148 2.45 2.43 23.08
N GLY A 149 1.94 3.62 23.44
CA GLY A 149 2.58 4.91 23.18
C GLY A 149 1.85 5.69 22.09
N ARG A 150 2.60 6.33 21.19
CA ARG A 150 2.01 7.10 20.08
C ARG A 150 1.45 6.14 19.02
N VAL A 151 0.14 6.16 18.82
CA VAL A 151 -0.54 5.45 17.73
C VAL A 151 -1.34 6.45 16.90
N GLU A 152 -1.12 6.44 15.59
CA GLU A 152 -1.79 7.29 14.62
C GLU A 152 -2.57 6.43 13.63
N TYR A 153 -3.72 6.90 13.14
CA TYR A 153 -4.57 6.17 12.20
C TYR A 153 -4.70 6.98 10.91
N ARG A 154 -4.27 6.40 9.79
CA ARG A 154 -4.29 7.03 8.47
C ARG A 154 -5.20 6.27 7.51
N ILE A 155 -6.48 6.27 7.84
CA ILE A 155 -7.49 5.50 7.11
C ILE A 155 -8.19 6.39 6.09
N PRO A 156 -8.21 6.01 4.80
CA PRO A 156 -8.95 6.77 3.80
C PRO A 156 -10.46 6.60 4.00
N LYS A 157 -11.23 7.62 3.59
CA LYS A 157 -12.71 7.55 3.64
C LYS A 157 -13.29 6.49 2.71
N ALA A 158 -12.58 6.16 1.64
CA ALA A 158 -12.96 5.16 0.65
C ALA A 158 -11.71 4.47 0.14
N ASN A 159 -11.85 3.21 -0.27
CA ASN A 159 -10.75 2.45 -0.84
C ASN A 159 -10.27 3.08 -2.15
N PRO A 160 -8.97 3.34 -2.31
CA PRO A 160 -8.43 3.83 -3.58
C PRO A 160 -8.62 2.78 -4.68
N ALA A 161 -8.48 3.18 -5.94
CA ALA A 161 -8.58 2.23 -7.05
C ALA A 161 -7.43 1.19 -7.00
N VAL A 162 -7.74 -0.08 -7.24
CA VAL A 162 -6.74 -1.18 -7.29
C VAL A 162 -5.61 -0.83 -8.26
N ARG A 163 -5.98 -0.30 -9.44
CA ARG A 163 -5.03 0.12 -10.49
C ARG A 163 -4.01 1.13 -9.95
N GLU A 164 -4.47 2.16 -9.24
CA GLU A 164 -3.58 3.18 -8.66
C GLU A 164 -2.63 2.60 -7.62
N ARG A 165 -3.13 1.73 -6.72
CA ARG A 165 -2.28 1.08 -5.72
C ARG A 165 -1.18 0.26 -6.37
N VAL A 166 -1.56 -0.64 -7.30
CA VAL A 166 -0.63 -1.49 -8.04
C VAL A 166 0.46 -0.68 -8.74
N MET A 167 0.06 0.43 -9.37
CA MET A 167 1.02 1.30 -10.06
C MET A 167 2.01 1.96 -9.11
N LEU A 168 1.56 2.47 -7.97
CA LEU A 168 2.45 3.07 -6.97
C LEU A 168 3.41 2.02 -6.38
N VAL A 169 2.94 0.78 -6.17
CA VAL A 169 3.83 -0.31 -5.74
C VAL A 169 4.88 -0.62 -6.81
N ASN A 170 4.50 -0.77 -8.09
CA ASN A 170 5.45 -1.00 -9.18
C ASN A 170 6.49 0.14 -9.30
N ALA A 171 6.07 1.40 -9.15
CA ALA A 171 6.97 2.54 -9.16
C ALA A 171 7.98 2.53 -7.99
N LYS A 172 7.65 1.88 -6.86
CA LYS A 172 8.57 1.69 -5.73
C LYS A 172 9.49 0.50 -5.90
N LEU A 173 9.00 -0.57 -6.53
CA LEU A 173 9.85 -1.69 -6.94
C LEU A 173 10.90 -1.21 -7.93
N ARG A 174 10.51 -0.44 -8.94
CA ARG A 174 11.46 0.16 -9.86
C ARG A 174 10.90 1.45 -10.45
N SER A 175 11.55 2.57 -10.17
CA SER A 175 11.22 3.84 -10.81
C SER A 175 11.84 3.94 -12.21
N GLU A 176 11.42 4.94 -12.99
CA GLU A 176 11.91 5.17 -14.36
C GLU A 176 13.43 5.40 -14.44
N ASP A 177 14.05 5.95 -13.39
CA ASP A 177 15.50 6.12 -13.26
C ASP A 177 16.23 4.78 -12.99
N GLY A 178 15.50 3.67 -12.90
CA GLY A 178 16.01 2.33 -12.62
C GLY A 178 16.29 2.08 -11.14
N VAL A 179 15.96 3.02 -10.25
CA VAL A 179 16.24 2.90 -8.81
C VAL A 179 15.14 2.07 -8.13
N ALA A 180 15.54 1.04 -7.39
CA ALA A 180 14.65 0.31 -6.50
C ALA A 180 14.53 1.03 -5.16
N ARG A 181 13.30 1.31 -4.71
CA ARG A 181 13.00 1.97 -3.43
C ARG A 181 12.07 1.09 -2.58
N PHE A 182 12.31 -0.21 -2.64
CA PHE A 182 11.52 -1.21 -1.96
C PHE A 182 12.41 -2.38 -1.54
N THR A 183 12.28 -2.79 -0.28
CA THR A 183 12.94 -3.97 0.28
C THR A 183 11.93 -4.76 1.11
N VAL A 184 11.92 -6.08 0.99
CA VAL A 184 11.08 -6.99 1.79
C VAL A 184 11.93 -8.06 2.46
N ASP A 185 11.68 -8.31 3.75
CA ASP A 185 12.38 -9.33 4.51
C ASP A 185 12.06 -10.74 3.95
N PRO A 186 13.04 -11.66 3.86
CA PRO A 186 12.82 -13.02 3.38
C PRO A 186 11.75 -13.81 4.16
N ARG A 187 11.40 -13.38 5.39
CA ARG A 187 10.31 -14.00 6.16
C ARG A 187 8.92 -13.70 5.60
N CYS A 188 8.75 -12.63 4.83
CA CYS A 188 7.47 -12.21 4.24
C CYS A 188 7.13 -13.05 2.99
N ARG A 189 6.98 -14.36 3.18
CA ARG A 189 6.84 -15.33 2.10
C ARG A 189 5.55 -15.15 1.31
N GLY A 190 4.46 -14.80 1.98
CA GLY A 190 3.16 -14.55 1.35
C GLY A 190 3.19 -13.31 0.46
N LEU A 191 3.77 -12.21 0.94
CA LEU A 191 3.90 -10.99 0.14
C LEU A 191 4.83 -11.18 -1.06
N ILE A 192 5.94 -11.90 -0.86
CA ILE A 192 6.84 -12.26 -1.96
C ILE A 192 6.11 -13.14 -3.00
N LYS A 193 5.33 -14.14 -2.54
CA LYS A 193 4.51 -14.97 -3.43
C LYS A 193 3.48 -14.14 -4.20
N ASP A 194 2.81 -13.20 -3.53
CA ASP A 194 1.89 -12.26 -4.19
C ASP A 194 2.59 -11.50 -5.32
N PHE A 195 3.78 -10.96 -5.06
CA PHE A 195 4.53 -10.27 -6.09
C PHE A 195 4.97 -11.16 -7.25
N GLU A 196 5.29 -12.43 -7.01
CA GLU A 196 5.75 -13.36 -8.03
C GLU A 196 4.61 -13.95 -8.88
N GLU A 197 3.42 -14.11 -8.30
CA GLU A 197 2.36 -14.96 -8.88
C GLU A 197 1.06 -14.22 -9.25
N VAL A 198 0.78 -13.04 -8.71
CA VAL A 198 -0.46 -12.31 -9.04
C VAL A 198 -0.42 -11.88 -10.51
N THR A 199 -1.44 -12.28 -11.27
CA THR A 199 -1.58 -12.00 -12.72
C THR A 199 -2.88 -11.27 -13.05
N TYR A 200 -2.90 -10.56 -14.17
CA TYR A 200 -4.16 -10.06 -14.75
C TYR A 200 -4.91 -11.19 -15.47
N ARG A 201 -6.24 -11.13 -15.51
CA ARG A 201 -7.05 -11.99 -16.39
C ARG A 201 -6.70 -11.66 -17.83
N ALA A 202 -6.63 -12.68 -18.68
CA ALA A 202 -6.28 -12.54 -20.09
C ALA A 202 -7.08 -11.42 -20.77
N GLU A 203 -6.38 -10.55 -21.50
CA GLU A 203 -6.97 -9.44 -22.27
C GLU A 203 -7.72 -8.39 -21.42
N THR A 204 -7.51 -8.36 -20.10
CA THR A 204 -8.10 -7.35 -19.22
C THR A 204 -7.05 -6.70 -18.31
N THR A 205 -7.44 -5.62 -17.63
CA THR A 205 -6.68 -5.01 -16.53
C THR A 205 -7.18 -5.46 -15.15
N LEU A 206 -8.04 -6.48 -15.09
CA LEU A 206 -8.58 -7.00 -13.85
C LEU A 206 -7.64 -8.07 -13.30
N ILE A 207 -7.37 -8.02 -12.00
CA ILE A 207 -6.56 -9.06 -11.34
C ILE A 207 -7.33 -10.40 -11.39
N ASP A 208 -6.62 -11.46 -11.75
CA ASP A 208 -7.16 -12.82 -11.75
C ASP A 208 -7.18 -13.38 -10.33
N LYS A 209 -8.29 -13.11 -9.63
CA LYS A 209 -8.57 -13.66 -8.30
C LYS A 209 -9.16 -15.07 -8.33
N ASP A 210 -9.46 -15.62 -9.52
CA ASP A 210 -10.12 -16.94 -9.64
C ASP A 210 -9.08 -18.07 -9.58
N ARG A 211 -7.83 -17.79 -9.95
CA ARG A 211 -6.74 -18.75 -10.00
C ARG A 211 -6.27 -19.24 -8.63
N ASP A 212 -6.10 -18.33 -7.67
CA ASP A 212 -5.71 -18.64 -6.30
C ASP A 212 -6.29 -17.56 -5.37
N SER A 213 -7.30 -17.94 -4.59
CA SER A 213 -8.00 -17.07 -3.65
C SER A 213 -7.18 -16.70 -2.43
N THR A 214 -5.98 -17.27 -2.26
CA THR A 214 -5.04 -16.90 -1.19
C THR A 214 -4.10 -15.76 -1.60
N LEU A 215 -4.04 -15.43 -2.89
CA LEU A 215 -3.22 -14.34 -3.40
C LEU A 215 -3.94 -12.99 -3.26
N THR A 216 -3.17 -11.91 -3.42
CA THR A 216 -3.57 -10.49 -3.43
C THR A 216 -3.73 -9.84 -2.07
N HIS A 217 -4.11 -10.57 -1.03
CA HIS A 217 -4.45 -9.99 0.28
C HIS A 217 -3.30 -9.18 0.93
N LEU A 218 -2.07 -9.70 0.88
CA LEU A 218 -0.91 -9.02 1.46
C LEU A 218 -0.46 -7.84 0.60
N SER A 219 -0.52 -8.02 -0.72
CA SER A 219 -0.18 -6.95 -1.65
C SER A 219 -1.23 -5.82 -1.69
N ASP A 220 -2.52 -6.12 -1.44
CA ASP A 220 -3.60 -5.16 -1.25
C ASP A 220 -3.37 -4.38 0.06
N ALA A 221 -3.07 -5.07 1.18
CA ALA A 221 -2.71 -4.46 2.46
C ALA A 221 -1.54 -3.47 2.32
N LEU A 222 -0.44 -3.89 1.69
CA LEU A 222 0.69 -3.02 1.37
C LEU A 222 0.26 -1.85 0.47
N GLY A 223 -0.57 -2.11 -0.54
CA GLY A 223 -1.05 -1.10 -1.47
C GLY A 223 -1.76 0.06 -0.77
N TYR A 224 -2.53 -0.18 0.31
CA TYR A 224 -3.18 0.89 1.07
C TYR A 224 -2.17 1.82 1.73
N LEU A 225 -1.12 1.25 2.34
CA LEU A 225 -0.01 2.02 2.92
C LEU A 225 0.71 2.83 1.84
N VAL A 226 1.12 2.18 0.75
CA VAL A 226 1.86 2.84 -0.33
C VAL A 226 1.05 3.98 -0.94
N TRP A 227 -0.25 3.77 -1.17
CA TRP A 227 -1.10 4.82 -1.70
C TRP A 227 -1.28 5.99 -0.72
N GLN A 228 -1.43 5.73 0.57
CA GLN A 228 -1.58 6.78 1.56
C GLN A 228 -0.31 7.64 1.70
N GLU A 229 0.88 7.02 1.65
CA GLU A 229 2.16 7.69 1.87
C GLU A 229 2.80 8.27 0.60
N CYS A 230 2.55 7.65 -0.56
CA CYS A 230 3.29 7.96 -1.79
C CYS A 230 2.42 8.58 -2.90
N ARG A 231 1.10 8.73 -2.71
CA ARG A 231 0.26 9.37 -3.73
C ARG A 231 0.70 10.83 -3.96
N PRO A 232 0.66 11.33 -5.21
CA PRO A 232 0.87 12.74 -5.49
C PRO A 232 -0.14 13.59 -4.70
N GLN A 233 0.34 14.41 -3.76
CA GLN A 233 -0.52 15.37 -3.09
C GLN A 233 -0.79 16.54 -4.03
N GLN A 234 -2.02 16.66 -4.53
CA GLN A 234 -2.46 17.93 -5.12
C GLN A 234 -2.45 18.98 -4.00
N ARG A 235 -1.57 19.98 -4.09
CA ARG A 235 -1.69 21.19 -3.26
C ARG A 235 -2.96 21.93 -3.68
N ILE A 236 -4.10 21.61 -3.06
CA ILE A 236 -5.34 22.38 -3.23
C ILE A 236 -5.17 23.69 -2.45
N GLY A 237 -4.56 24.68 -3.08
CA GLY A 237 -4.62 26.07 -2.65
C GLY A 237 -5.84 26.75 -3.24
N PHE A 238 -7.03 26.48 -2.70
CA PHE A 238 -8.20 27.33 -2.92
C PHE A 238 -8.48 28.11 -1.62
N ARG A 239 -8.01 29.36 -1.56
CA ARG A 239 -8.59 30.36 -0.66
C ARG A 239 -9.86 30.89 -1.33
N PRO A 240 -11.04 30.84 -0.69
CA PRO A 240 -12.19 31.56 -1.20
C PRO A 240 -12.00 33.02 -0.82
N GLU A 241 -11.49 33.84 -1.74
CA GLU A 241 -11.70 35.28 -1.63
C GLU A 241 -13.17 35.54 -1.92
N ARG A 242 -13.91 35.92 -0.87
CA ARG A 242 -15.23 36.50 -1.00
C ARG A 242 -15.07 37.85 -1.70
N LEU A 243 -15.59 37.93 -2.92
CA LEU A 243 -15.85 39.22 -3.56
C LEU A 243 -17.05 39.84 -2.83
N PHE A 244 -16.82 41.03 -2.26
CA PHE A 244 -17.87 41.97 -1.86
C PHE A 244 -18.57 42.53 -3.10
#